data_AF-A0A7N2N9J2-F1
#
_entry.id   AF-A0A7N2N9J2-F1
#
_cell.length_a   1.000
_cell.length_b   1.000
_cell.length_c   1.000
_cell.angle_alpha   90.00
_cell.angle_beta   90.00
_cell.angle_gamma   90.00
#
_symmetry.space_group_name_H-M   'P 1'
#
loop_
_entity.id
_entity.type
_entity.pdbx_description
1 polymer ?
#
loop_
_entity_poly.entity_id
_entity_poly.type
_entity_poly.pdbx_seq_one_letter_code
_entity_poly.pdbx_strand_id
1 'polypeptide(L)'
;MKQMKMDWVPYIPLEDRAALKHLKIDRLKKYEYCLPYFYQPFKEDELEQSTEVQIIFPVEPKPIFCEFDWELDELEEFTDKLIQEEELAEDQKDAFKEFVKEKVREAKKANREAREARKKALEEMTEESKAAFENMRFYKFYPVQTPDSPDVSSVKNKVTSCWSK
;
A
#
# COMPACT_ATOMS: atom_id res chain seq x y z
N MET A 1 11.58 -8.39 27.07
CA MET A 1 10.67 -8.15 25.92
C MET A 1 11.43 -7.34 24.90
N LYS A 2 11.59 -7.82 23.66
CA LYS A 2 12.21 -7.01 22.59
C LYS A 2 11.25 -5.89 22.20
N GLN A 3 11.78 -4.68 22.09
CA GLN A 3 11.03 -3.49 21.73
C GLN A 3 10.63 -3.63 20.24
N MET A 4 9.34 -3.87 19.97
CA MET A 4 8.82 -3.79 18.59
C MET A 4 8.94 -2.34 18.13
N LYS A 5 9.67 -2.11 17.02
CA LYS A 5 9.58 -0.85 16.30
C LYS A 5 8.19 -0.77 15.69
N MET A 6 7.30 0.03 16.30
CA MET A 6 6.09 0.47 15.64
C MET A 6 6.43 1.78 14.93
N ASP A 7 6.74 1.70 13.64
CA ASP A 7 6.77 2.89 12.81
C ASP A 7 5.32 3.32 12.55
N TRP A 8 5.01 4.58 12.87
CA TRP A 8 3.69 5.17 12.70
C TRP A 8 3.41 5.37 11.21
N VAL A 9 2.82 4.36 10.56
CA VAL A 9 2.30 4.48 9.20
C VAL A 9 0.77 4.36 9.26
N PRO A 10 0.01 5.37 8.82
CA PRO A 10 -1.44 5.34 8.87
C PRO A 10 -1.99 4.26 7.92
N TYR A 11 -2.77 3.31 8.45
CA TYR A 11 -3.40 2.25 7.64
C TYR A 11 -4.81 2.64 7.21
N ILE A 12 -5.05 2.54 5.91
CA ILE A 12 -6.36 2.66 5.28
C ILE A 12 -6.83 1.24 4.91
N PRO A 13 -8.04 0.78 5.34
CA PRO A 13 -8.60 -0.52 4.96
C PRO A 13 -8.68 -0.68 3.44
N LEU A 14 -8.25 -1.84 2.92
CA LEU A 14 -8.09 -2.11 1.49
C LEU A 14 -9.40 -1.99 0.70
N GLU A 15 -10.52 -2.46 1.28
CA GLU A 15 -11.85 -2.50 0.64
C GLU A 15 -12.40 -1.10 0.27
N ASP A 16 -11.95 -0.03 0.94
CA ASP A 16 -12.43 1.33 0.74
C ASP A 16 -11.41 2.27 0.06
N ARG A 17 -10.19 1.81 -0.25
CA ARG A 17 -9.12 2.69 -0.79
C ARG A 17 -9.49 3.34 -2.12
N ALA A 18 -10.15 2.62 -3.02
CA ALA A 18 -10.60 3.17 -4.30
C ALA A 18 -11.63 4.30 -4.11
N ALA A 19 -12.55 4.15 -3.16
CA ALA A 19 -13.51 5.18 -2.81
C ALA A 19 -12.85 6.38 -2.09
N LEU A 20 -11.76 6.12 -1.35
CA LEU A 20 -10.96 7.12 -0.64
C LEU A 20 -10.06 7.96 -1.55
N LYS A 21 -9.60 7.44 -2.70
CA LYS A 21 -8.78 8.19 -3.68
C LYS A 21 -9.46 9.48 -4.17
N HIS A 22 -10.80 9.52 -4.21
CA HIS A 22 -11.58 10.68 -4.64
C HIS A 22 -12.12 11.55 -3.49
N LEU A 23 -11.84 11.20 -2.24
CA LEU A 23 -12.32 11.94 -1.07
C LEU A 23 -11.40 13.12 -0.74
N LYS A 24 -12.00 14.27 -0.39
CA LYS A 24 -11.27 15.45 0.08
C LYS A 24 -10.40 15.06 1.28
N ILE A 25 -9.16 15.59 1.33
CA ILE A 25 -8.14 15.31 2.35
C ILE A 25 -8.70 15.30 3.78
N ASP A 26 -9.60 16.23 4.12
CA ASP A 26 -10.22 16.33 5.45
C ASP A 26 -11.12 15.16 5.83
N ARG A 27 -11.71 14.47 4.85
CA ARG A 27 -12.47 13.24 5.08
C ARG A 27 -11.52 12.05 5.23
N LEU A 28 -10.41 12.03 4.51
CA LEU A 28 -9.38 10.99 4.58
C LEU A 28 -8.72 10.96 5.97
N LYS A 29 -8.43 12.14 6.54
CA LYS A 29 -7.95 12.31 7.93
C LYS A 29 -8.88 11.75 9.00
N LYS A 30 -10.18 11.62 8.72
CA LYS A 30 -11.13 10.98 9.66
C LYS A 30 -10.97 9.46 9.71
N TYR A 31 -10.43 8.85 8.65
CA TYR A 31 -10.18 7.42 8.57
C TYR A 31 -8.77 7.04 9.06
N GLU A 32 -7.78 7.95 8.96
CA GLU A 32 -6.44 7.78 9.56
C GLU A 32 -6.50 7.42 11.05
N TYR A 33 -7.53 7.90 11.76
CA TYR A 33 -7.69 7.69 13.20
C TYR A 33 -8.17 6.27 13.60
N CYS A 34 -8.58 5.43 12.65
CA CYS A 34 -9.46 4.32 13.00
C CYS A 34 -8.79 2.96 13.27
N LEU A 35 -7.58 2.66 12.80
CA LEU A 35 -6.95 1.36 13.02
C LEU A 35 -5.42 1.44 13.13
N PRO A 36 -4.81 0.90 14.20
CA PRO A 36 -3.36 0.68 14.25
C PRO A 36 -2.94 -0.23 13.10
N TYR A 37 -1.91 0.16 12.34
CA TYR A 37 -1.29 -0.76 11.38
C TYR A 37 -0.66 -1.90 12.16
N PHE A 38 -1.18 -3.11 11.96
CA PHE A 38 -0.63 -4.33 12.54
C PHE A 38 -0.11 -5.20 11.42
N TYR A 39 1.22 -5.31 11.35
CA TYR A 39 1.87 -6.26 10.47
C TYR A 39 1.56 -7.67 10.96
N GLN A 40 0.73 -8.41 10.20
CA GLN A 40 0.43 -9.81 10.47
C GLN A 40 1.27 -10.69 9.54
N PRO A 41 2.36 -11.33 10.02
CA PRO A 41 3.32 -12.05 9.16
C PRO A 41 2.71 -13.19 8.33
N PHE A 42 1.54 -13.70 8.73
CA PHE A 42 0.81 -14.77 8.03
C PHE A 42 -0.07 -14.28 6.88
N LYS A 43 -0.45 -13.00 6.87
CA LYS A 43 -1.28 -12.42 5.81
C LYS A 43 -0.39 -11.77 4.78
N GLU A 44 -0.68 -12.03 3.51
CA GLU A 44 -0.04 -11.33 2.40
C GLU A 44 -0.77 -10.00 2.23
N ASP A 45 -0.08 -8.90 2.49
CA ASP A 45 -0.64 -7.57 2.26
C ASP A 45 -0.55 -7.25 0.76
N GLU A 46 -1.62 -6.72 0.16
CA GLU A 46 -1.66 -6.33 -1.27
C GLU A 46 -0.53 -5.35 -1.65
N LEU A 47 -0.07 -4.53 -0.68
CA LEU A 47 1.05 -3.61 -0.84
C LEU A 47 2.39 -4.30 -1.09
N GLU A 48 2.57 -5.53 -0.61
CA GLU A 48 3.80 -6.31 -0.82
C GLU A 48 3.87 -6.94 -2.22
N GLN A 49 2.76 -6.92 -2.96
CA GLN A 49 2.64 -7.48 -4.30
C GLN A 49 2.52 -6.40 -5.37
N SER A 50 3.00 -5.18 -5.15
CA SER A 50 2.85 -4.10 -6.14
C SER A 50 3.38 -4.54 -7.51
N THR A 51 2.50 -4.50 -8.49
CA THR A 51 2.76 -4.78 -9.90
C THR A 51 3.15 -3.53 -10.69
N GLU A 52 3.01 -2.39 -10.02
CA GLU A 52 3.40 -1.06 -10.47
C GLU A 52 4.91 -0.87 -10.31
N VAL A 53 5.56 -0.45 -11.40
CA VAL A 53 6.96 -0.04 -11.45
C VAL A 53 7.04 1.44 -11.69
N GLN A 54 7.76 2.15 -10.83
CA GLN A 54 8.16 3.53 -11.09
C GLN A 54 9.34 3.53 -12.05
N ILE A 55 9.12 4.06 -13.24
CA ILE A 55 10.09 4.15 -14.33
C ILE A 55 10.58 5.59 -14.41
N ILE A 56 11.90 5.75 -14.33
CA ILE A 56 12.59 7.03 -14.54
C ILE A 56 13.48 6.85 -15.75
N PHE A 57 13.04 7.37 -16.91
CA PHE A 57 13.78 7.27 -18.15
C PHE A 57 14.57 8.56 -18.42
N PRO A 58 15.91 8.51 -18.50
CA PRO A 58 16.74 9.71 -18.64
C PRO A 58 16.78 10.19 -20.10
N VAL A 59 15.85 11.07 -20.47
CA VAL A 59 15.83 11.76 -21.79
C VAL A 59 16.10 13.24 -21.60
N GLU A 60 16.90 13.83 -22.49
CA GLU A 60 17.09 15.28 -22.56
C GLU A 60 15.96 15.89 -23.42
N PRO A 61 15.31 17.01 -23.00
CA PRO A 61 15.66 17.92 -21.91
C PRO A 61 15.02 17.59 -20.54
N LYS A 62 14.07 16.65 -20.44
CA LYS A 62 13.36 16.31 -19.20
C LYS A 62 13.19 14.79 -19.05
N PRO A 63 13.61 14.20 -17.91
CA PRO A 63 13.36 12.78 -17.64
C PRO A 63 11.87 12.47 -17.59
N ILE A 64 11.48 11.35 -18.17
CA ILE A 64 10.11 10.85 -18.14
C ILE A 64 9.93 10.10 -16.82
N PHE A 65 8.94 10.50 -16.04
CA PHE A 65 8.53 9.82 -14.81
C PHE A 65 7.17 9.20 -15.06
N CYS A 66 7.09 7.88 -15.06
CA CYS A 66 5.84 7.18 -15.29
C CYS A 66 5.72 5.93 -14.40
N GLU A 67 4.49 5.60 -14.08
CA GLU A 67 4.12 4.39 -13.36
C GLU A 67 3.59 3.40 -14.38
N PHE A 68 4.19 2.21 -14.43
CA PHE A 68 3.80 1.15 -15.36
C PHE A 68 3.41 -0.08 -14.56
N ASP A 69 2.16 -0.52 -14.70
CA ASP A 69 1.66 -1.75 -14.11
C ASP A 69 1.78 -2.90 -15.11
N TRP A 70 2.65 -3.88 -14.86
CA TRP A 70 2.82 -4.99 -15.82
C TRP A 70 1.64 -5.98 -15.87
N GLU A 71 0.66 -5.89 -14.95
CA GLU A 71 -0.55 -6.71 -14.96
C GLU A 71 -1.72 -6.00 -15.64
N LEU A 72 -1.79 -4.67 -15.51
CA LEU A 72 -2.90 -3.87 -16.04
C LEU A 72 -2.56 -3.14 -17.34
N ASP A 73 -1.30 -2.77 -17.56
CA ASP A 73 -0.88 -1.98 -18.71
C ASP A 73 -0.24 -2.86 -19.80
N GLU A 74 -0.75 -2.71 -21.02
CA GLU A 74 -0.10 -3.27 -22.20
C GLU A 74 1.03 -2.34 -22.68
N LEU A 75 2.23 -2.90 -22.82
CA LEU A 75 3.44 -2.13 -23.14
C LEU A 75 3.32 -1.34 -24.45
N GLU A 76 2.62 -1.87 -25.46
CA GLU A 76 2.45 -1.20 -26.75
C GLU A 76 1.53 0.02 -26.62
N GLU A 77 0.34 -0.16 -26.05
CA GLU A 77 -0.59 0.94 -25.81
C GLU A 77 0.01 2.02 -24.91
N PHE A 78 0.78 1.62 -23.89
CA PHE A 78 1.46 2.55 -23.01
C PHE A 78 2.49 3.40 -23.76
N THR A 79 3.32 2.79 -24.61
CA THR A 79 4.27 3.54 -25.44
C THR A 79 3.60 4.44 -26.47
N ASP A 80 2.49 3.99 -27.06
CA ASP A 80 1.78 4.77 -28.07
C ASP A 80 1.10 6.00 -27.46
N LYS A 81 0.59 5.90 -26.22
CA LYS A 81 0.08 7.05 -25.44
C LYS A 81 1.18 8.08 -25.18
N LEU A 82 2.36 7.64 -24.74
CA LEU A 82 3.51 8.54 -24.49
C LEU A 82 4.02 9.25 -25.76
N ILE A 83 3.92 8.60 -26.92
CA ILE A 83 4.26 9.22 -28.22
C ILE A 83 3.19 10.24 -28.63
N GLN A 84 1.90 9.92 -28.43
CA GLN A 84 0.80 10.86 -28.71
C GLN A 84 0.87 12.12 -27.85
N GLU A 85 1.36 12.00 -26.61
CA GLU A 85 1.55 13.12 -25.68
C GLU A 85 2.85 13.91 -25.95
N GLU A 86 3.61 13.57 -26.99
CA GLU A 86 4.91 14.15 -27.36
C GLU A 86 5.98 14.06 -26.25
N GLU A 87 5.78 13.19 -25.26
CA GLU A 87 6.74 12.97 -24.17
C GLU A 87 7.89 12.04 -24.58
N LEU A 88 7.62 11.11 -25.50
CA LEU A 88 8.60 10.17 -26.04
C LEU A 88 8.71 10.32 -27.56
N ALA A 89 9.93 10.49 -28.06
CA ALA A 89 10.19 10.52 -29.49
C ALA A 89 10.14 9.10 -30.09
N GLU A 90 9.65 8.99 -31.32
CA GLU A 90 9.41 7.69 -31.98
C GLU A 90 10.70 6.88 -32.19
N ASP A 91 11.83 7.57 -32.38
CA ASP A 91 13.17 6.98 -32.49
C ASP A 91 13.67 6.33 -31.18
N GLN A 92 13.16 6.76 -30.03
CA GLN A 92 13.51 6.23 -28.72
C GLN A 92 12.55 5.14 -28.21
N LYS A 93 11.49 4.83 -28.99
CA LYS A 93 10.45 3.86 -28.61
C LYS A 93 11.04 2.50 -28.22
N ASP A 94 11.95 1.96 -29.04
CA ASP A 94 12.52 0.64 -28.80
C ASP A 94 13.45 0.63 -27.58
N ALA A 95 14.23 1.70 -27.39
CA ALA A 95 15.10 1.86 -26.21
C ALA A 95 14.27 1.94 -24.92
N PHE A 96 13.17 2.69 -24.94
CA PHE A 96 12.25 2.77 -23.82
C PHE A 96 11.57 1.44 -23.52
N LYS A 97 11.11 0.71 -24.55
CA LYS A 97 10.50 -0.63 -24.38
C LYS A 97 11.47 -1.61 -23.71
N GLU A 98 12.73 -1.63 -24.13
CA GLU A 98 13.74 -2.50 -23.50
C GLU A 98 14.03 -2.07 -22.05
N PHE A 99 14.08 -0.76 -21.78
CA PHE A 99 14.25 -0.23 -20.43
C PHE A 99 13.09 -0.63 -19.49
N VAL A 100 11.85 -0.51 -19.95
CA VAL A 100 10.66 -0.93 -19.18
C VAL A 100 10.72 -2.43 -18.92
N LYS A 101 11.03 -3.25 -19.92
CA LYS A 101 11.16 -4.71 -19.74
C LYS A 101 12.25 -5.05 -18.72
N GLU A 102 13.38 -4.36 -18.73
CA GLU A 102 14.46 -4.54 -17.75
C GLU A 102 13.97 -4.20 -16.34
N LYS A 103 13.36 -3.03 -16.15
CA LYS A 103 12.82 -2.59 -14.85
C LYS A 103 11.74 -3.55 -14.31
N VAL A 104 10.85 -4.03 -15.18
CA VAL A 104 9.84 -5.04 -14.84
C VAL A 104 10.49 -6.36 -14.42
N ARG A 105 11.58 -6.78 -15.09
CA ARG A 105 12.32 -8.00 -14.69
C ARG A 105 13.00 -7.84 -13.34
N GLU A 106 13.63 -6.69 -13.09
CA GLU A 106 14.23 -6.35 -11.79
C GLU A 106 13.19 -6.39 -10.67
N ALA A 107 12.04 -5.73 -10.88
CA ALA A 107 10.95 -5.70 -9.91
C ALA A 107 10.34 -7.08 -9.67
N LYS A 108 10.11 -7.89 -10.72
CA LYS A 108 9.65 -9.29 -10.57
C LYS A 108 10.63 -10.15 -9.78
N LYS A 109 11.93 -9.95 -9.98
CA LYS A 109 12.97 -10.64 -9.22
C LYS A 109 12.97 -10.20 -7.75
N ALA A 110 12.90 -8.90 -7.48
CA ALA A 110 12.81 -8.36 -6.12
C ALA A 110 11.56 -8.87 -5.39
N ASN A 111 10.40 -8.89 -6.06
CA ASN A 111 9.16 -9.44 -5.51
C ASN A 111 9.29 -10.93 -5.16
N ARG A 112 9.97 -11.71 -6.01
CA ARG A 112 10.24 -13.12 -5.72
C ARG A 112 11.18 -13.29 -4.52
N GLU A 113 12.26 -12.54 -4.46
CA GLU A 113 13.22 -12.58 -3.34
C GLU A 113 12.55 -12.15 -2.02
N ALA A 114 11.69 -11.12 -2.05
CA ALA A 114 10.90 -10.69 -0.90
C ALA A 114 9.94 -11.79 -0.42
N ARG A 115 9.25 -12.47 -1.34
CA ARG A 115 8.38 -13.62 -1.02
C ARG A 115 9.16 -14.78 -0.42
N GLU A 116 10.32 -15.11 -0.98
CA GLU A 116 11.20 -16.17 -0.47
C GLU A 116 11.76 -15.81 0.93
N ALA A 117 12.21 -14.56 1.13
CA ALA A 117 12.68 -14.07 2.42
C ALA A 117 11.57 -14.10 3.48
N ARG A 118 10.34 -13.72 3.12
CA ARG A 118 9.17 -13.82 4.01
C ARG A 118 8.85 -15.26 4.38
N LYS A 119 8.83 -16.16 3.39
CA LYS A 119 8.60 -17.59 3.64
C LYS A 119 9.66 -18.16 4.58
N LYS A 120 10.92 -17.84 4.34
CA LYS A 120 12.03 -18.25 5.20
C LYS A 120 11.89 -17.68 6.62
N ALA A 121 11.56 -16.39 6.77
CA ALA A 121 11.33 -15.79 8.07
C ALA A 121 10.17 -16.49 8.82
N LEU A 122 9.11 -16.88 8.10
CA LEU A 122 7.98 -17.62 8.67
C LEU A 122 8.35 -19.04 9.12
N GLU A 123 9.21 -19.71 8.36
CA GLU A 123 9.75 -21.03 8.69
C GLU A 123 10.68 -20.95 9.91
N GLU A 124 11.51 -19.91 9.99
CA GLU A 124 12.41 -19.65 11.13
C GLU A 124 11.65 -19.17 12.39
N MET A 125 10.40 -18.71 12.27
CA MET A 125 9.60 -18.33 13.43
C MET A 125 9.29 -19.56 14.31
N THR A 126 9.61 -19.43 15.60
CA THR A 126 9.29 -20.40 16.65
C THR A 126 7.79 -20.64 16.80
N GLU A 127 7.39 -21.84 17.20
CA GLU A 127 5.98 -22.20 17.45
C GLU A 127 5.32 -21.29 18.49
N GLU A 128 6.05 -20.88 19.53
CA GLU A 128 5.59 -19.94 20.55
C GLU A 128 5.23 -18.57 19.94
N SER A 129 6.06 -18.05 19.04
CA SER A 129 5.77 -16.80 18.35
C SER A 129 4.56 -16.91 17.43
N LYS A 130 4.40 -18.06 16.75
CA LYS A 130 3.24 -18.30 15.87
C LYS A 130 1.94 -18.30 16.68
N ALA A 131 1.92 -19.03 17.79
CA ALA A 131 0.79 -19.06 18.72
C ALA A 131 0.51 -17.68 19.34
N ALA A 132 1.54 -16.87 19.61
CA ALA A 132 1.36 -15.52 20.13
C ALA A 132 0.65 -14.60 19.13
N PHE A 133 1.01 -14.67 17.84
CA PHE A 133 0.35 -13.90 16.77
C PHE A 133 -1.10 -14.34 16.55
N GLU A 134 -1.40 -15.65 16.64
CA GLU A 134 -2.76 -16.16 16.50
C GLU A 134 -3.66 -15.81 17.70
N ASN A 135 -3.10 -15.83 18.92
CA ASN A 135 -3.84 -15.53 20.14
C ASN A 135 -3.89 -14.03 20.49
N MET A 136 -3.25 -13.17 19.69
CA MET A 136 -3.22 -11.74 19.93
C MET A 136 -4.63 -11.14 19.79
N ARG A 137 -5.10 -10.46 20.84
CA ARG A 137 -6.41 -9.78 20.85
C ARG A 137 -6.22 -8.28 21.00
N PHE A 138 -6.92 -7.53 20.17
CA PHE A 138 -6.91 -6.07 20.23
C PHE A 138 -8.16 -5.57 20.94
N TYR A 139 -7.96 -4.78 21.98
CA TYR A 139 -9.03 -4.10 22.69
C TYR A 139 -8.99 -2.63 22.32
N LYS A 140 -9.99 -2.17 21.57
CA LYS A 140 -10.19 -0.75 21.30
C LYS A 140 -11.07 -0.17 22.40
N PHE A 141 -10.44 0.52 23.35
CA PHE A 141 -11.14 1.22 24.41
C PHE A 141 -11.62 2.58 23.89
N TYR A 142 -12.93 2.74 23.81
CA TYR A 142 -13.53 4.06 23.63
C TYR A 142 -13.86 4.64 25.00
N PRO A 143 -13.53 5.92 25.25
CA PRO A 143 -13.96 6.59 26.47
C PRO A 143 -15.48 6.50 26.62
N VAL A 144 -15.95 5.93 27.73
CA VAL A 144 -17.37 5.98 28.11
C VAL A 144 -17.69 7.42 28.49
N GLN A 145 -18.79 7.96 27.97
CA GLN A 145 -19.20 9.32 28.31
C GLN A 145 -19.57 9.36 29.81
N THR A 146 -18.77 10.05 30.60
CA THR A 146 -19.05 10.41 31.99
C THR A 146 -19.60 11.85 32.05
N PRO A 147 -20.30 12.25 33.12
CA PRO A 147 -20.81 13.61 33.28
C PRO A 147 -19.74 14.71 33.13
N ASP A 148 -18.48 14.39 33.47
CA ASP A 148 -17.32 15.29 33.35
C ASP A 148 -16.64 15.26 31.99
N SER A 149 -17.03 14.34 31.09
CA SER A 149 -16.42 14.23 29.77
C SER A 149 -17.06 15.20 28.77
N PRO A 150 -16.26 15.95 27.98
CA PRO A 150 -16.81 16.88 27.00
C PRO A 150 -17.64 16.16 25.94
N ASP A 151 -18.75 16.77 25.54
CA ASP A 151 -19.65 16.17 24.56
C ASP A 151 -19.01 16.10 23.16
N VAL A 152 -18.60 14.90 22.78
CA VAL A 152 -18.02 14.56 21.48
C VAL A 152 -19.07 14.08 20.46
N SER A 153 -20.37 14.24 20.74
CA SER A 153 -21.45 13.87 19.81
C SER A 153 -21.30 14.52 18.43
N SER A 154 -20.82 15.77 18.38
CA SER A 154 -20.61 16.55 17.16
C SER A 154 -19.48 16.04 16.26
N VAL A 155 -18.53 15.29 16.82
CA VAL A 155 -17.38 14.73 16.10
C VAL A 155 -17.48 13.21 15.86
N LYS A 156 -18.51 12.55 16.41
CA LYS A 156 -18.81 11.15 16.14
C LYS A 156 -19.28 10.98 14.69
N ASN A 157 -18.48 10.29 13.88
CA ASN A 157 -18.87 9.94 12.50
C ASN A 157 -19.96 8.86 12.52
N LYS A 158 -21.01 9.02 11.69
CA LYS A 158 -22.16 8.10 11.57
C LYS A 158 -21.79 6.63 11.27
N VAL A 159 -20.59 6.34 10.77
CA VAL A 159 -20.12 4.98 10.44
C VAL A 159 -19.81 4.15 11.70
N THR A 160 -19.59 4.79 12.85
CA THR A 160 -19.25 4.10 14.12
C THR A 160 -20.45 3.45 14.82
N SER A 161 -21.69 3.70 14.37
CA SER A 161 -22.91 3.18 15.03
C SER A 161 -23.27 1.74 14.67
N CYS A 162 -22.53 1.06 13.79
CA CYS A 162 -22.87 -0.31 13.37
C CYS A 162 -22.37 -1.43 14.29
N TRP A 163 -21.60 -1.14 15.34
CA TRP A 163 -21.01 -2.17 16.21
C TRP A 163 -21.62 -2.17 17.62
N SER A 164 -22.94 -2.24 17.69
CA SER A 164 -23.66 -2.63 18.91
C SER A 164 -24.84 -3.53 18.52
N LYS A 165 -24.55 -4.83 18.43
CA LYS A 165 -25.49 -5.91 18.68
C LYS A 165 -24.76 -6.98 19.47
#